data_AF-A0A9E0S9B9-F1
#
_entry.id   AF-A0A9E0S9B9-F1
#
_cell.length_a   1.000
_cell.length_b   1.000
_cell.length_c   1.000
_cell.angle_alpha   90.00
_cell.angle_beta   90.00
_cell.angle_gamma   90.00
#
_symmetry.space_group_name_H-M   'P 1'
#
loop_
_entity.id
_entity.type
_entity.pdbx_description
1 polymer ?
#
loop_
_entity_poly.entity_id
_entity_poly.type
_entity_poly.pdbx_seq_one_letter_code
_entity_poly.pdbx_strand_id
1 'polypeptide(L)'
;MIVTPLDSAILDSKEQYVFYHRMIDFTLKELIVAVQQNQLLNDPEIRLFKQYSDLLLYSIEAMRIKYMYDDEEHMKVDLTDSGFPNYLEFRYLFNDLELREEYLGKLTSIDTLKEEFLDTLLRRKEPISKRKLFQAASIVYYSSAKKEYIFNRFVQGKIMEAPQEAPGEYMVSWSFYEVSHNRPFVCYMYFNYDGSNVQKDREDIYYALKTVADRELALDTMAYAIDKRLPKVMPKLVKRVDLGPIHNVFAKDENKVTHAILEGIAQKTIPLESYAISFKIDEVRSKSEFKEGSFFNKQVFQKWDAIMKQRYVFAPHRIIQLLYNKTPEVMNKLAKAPIQLADLKINN
;
A
#
# COMPACT_ATOMS: atom_id res chain seq x y z
N MET A 1 -1.58 -20.00 -0.99
CA MET A 1 -1.37 -20.19 -2.44
C MET A 1 0.11 -19.92 -2.68
N ILE A 2 0.83 -20.80 -3.38
CA ILE A 2 2.25 -20.54 -3.72
C ILE A 2 2.23 -19.54 -4.87
N VAL A 3 2.76 -18.34 -4.66
CA VAL A 3 2.88 -17.31 -5.70
C VAL A 3 3.69 -17.89 -6.86
N THR A 4 3.10 -17.92 -8.05
CA THR A 4 3.75 -18.45 -9.25
C THR A 4 4.31 -17.30 -10.09
N PRO A 5 5.28 -17.56 -10.99
CA PRO A 5 5.74 -16.59 -11.98
C PRO A 5 4.64 -16.03 -12.90
N LEU A 6 3.46 -16.67 -12.92
CA LEU A 6 2.26 -16.21 -13.64
C LEU A 6 1.54 -15.05 -12.93
N ASP A 7 1.80 -14.83 -11.64
CA ASP A 7 1.16 -13.79 -10.81
C ASP A 7 1.96 -12.48 -10.80
N SER A 8 3.01 -12.38 -11.62
CA SER A 8 3.83 -11.17 -11.75
C SER A 8 4.11 -10.91 -13.22
N ALA A 9 3.72 -9.74 -13.71
CA ALA A 9 3.94 -9.34 -15.10
C ALA A 9 5.01 -8.26 -15.20
N ILE A 10 5.73 -8.29 -16.31
CA ILE A 10 6.61 -7.21 -16.75
C ILE A 10 5.77 -6.28 -17.62
N LEU A 11 6.00 -4.97 -17.51
CA LEU A 11 5.40 -3.99 -18.41
C LEU A 11 6.15 -4.04 -19.75
N ASP A 12 5.43 -4.18 -20.85
CA ASP A 12 5.99 -4.57 -22.16
C ASP A 12 6.80 -3.45 -22.84
N SER A 13 6.72 -2.21 -22.33
CA SER A 13 7.46 -1.08 -22.88
C SER A 13 7.76 0.01 -21.85
N LYS A 14 8.68 0.91 -22.18
CA LYS A 14 9.00 2.09 -21.37
C LYS A 14 7.81 3.03 -21.23
N GLU A 15 7.00 3.17 -22.28
CA GLU A 15 5.78 3.98 -22.27
C GLU A 15 4.75 3.39 -21.30
N GLN A 16 4.57 2.05 -21.30
CA GLN A 16 3.74 1.37 -20.32
C GLN A 16 4.27 1.58 -18.90
N TYR A 17 5.58 1.50 -18.69
CA TYR A 17 6.23 1.74 -17.41
C TYR A 17 5.98 3.16 -16.88
N VAL A 18 6.21 4.18 -17.72
CA VAL A 18 5.93 5.58 -17.38
C VAL A 18 4.45 5.79 -17.07
N PHE A 19 3.57 5.20 -17.89
CA PHE A 19 2.13 5.32 -17.72
C PHE A 19 1.65 4.66 -16.43
N TYR A 20 2.10 3.44 -16.13
CA TYR A 20 1.80 2.73 -14.88
C TYR A 20 2.20 3.57 -13.66
N HIS A 21 3.44 4.05 -13.59
CA HIS A 21 3.89 4.85 -12.45
C HIS A 21 3.09 6.14 -12.27
N ARG A 22 2.77 6.83 -13.38
CA ARG A 22 1.93 8.03 -13.35
C ARG A 22 0.52 7.72 -12.82
N MET A 23 -0.05 6.59 -13.24
CA MET A 23 -1.37 6.16 -12.78
C MET A 23 -1.33 5.83 -11.27
N ILE A 24 -0.41 5.01 -10.81
CA ILE A 24 -0.34 4.64 -9.39
C ILE A 24 -0.09 5.85 -8.49
N ASP A 25 0.83 6.75 -8.87
CA ASP A 25 1.08 7.99 -8.14
C ASP A 25 -0.18 8.86 -8.04
N PHE A 26 -0.86 9.08 -9.17
CA PHE A 26 -2.07 9.88 -9.23
C PHE A 26 -3.21 9.27 -8.40
N THR A 27 -3.52 8.00 -8.64
CA THR A 27 -4.64 7.29 -8.01
C THR A 27 -4.49 7.21 -6.49
N LEU A 28 -3.29 6.94 -5.97
CA LEU A 28 -3.04 6.91 -4.53
C LEU A 28 -3.19 8.30 -3.89
N LYS A 29 -2.69 9.36 -4.54
CA LYS A 29 -2.86 10.73 -4.05
C LYS A 29 -4.33 11.13 -3.99
N GLU A 30 -5.08 10.84 -5.05
CA GLU A 30 -6.53 11.07 -5.11
C GLU A 30 -7.27 10.26 -4.03
N LEU A 31 -6.89 9.00 -3.82
CA LEU A 31 -7.48 8.15 -2.78
C LEU A 31 -7.30 8.75 -1.39
N ILE A 32 -6.08 9.20 -1.03
CA ILE A 32 -5.80 9.80 0.29
C ILE A 32 -6.71 11.01 0.53
N VAL A 33 -6.81 11.90 -0.45
CA VAL A 33 -7.66 13.10 -0.36
C VAL A 33 -9.13 12.70 -0.22
N ALA A 34 -9.60 11.74 -1.01
CA ALA A 34 -10.99 11.32 -1.00
C ALA A 34 -11.38 10.60 0.31
N VAL A 35 -10.51 9.75 0.87
CA VAL A 35 -10.71 9.10 2.17
C VAL A 35 -10.87 10.14 3.29
N GLN A 36 -10.05 11.20 3.26
CA GLN A 36 -10.13 12.30 4.22
C GLN A 36 -11.43 13.11 4.06
N GLN A 37 -11.76 13.56 2.84
CA GLN A 37 -12.95 14.37 2.57
C GLN A 37 -14.26 13.64 2.90
N ASN A 38 -14.30 12.33 2.69
CA ASN A 38 -15.47 11.49 2.96
C ASN A 38 -15.50 10.95 4.40
N GLN A 39 -14.53 11.34 5.24
CA GLN A 39 -14.40 10.97 6.65
C GLN A 39 -14.53 9.46 6.87
N LEU A 40 -13.88 8.67 6.02
CA LEU A 40 -13.91 7.21 6.15
C LEU A 40 -13.01 6.71 7.29
N LEU A 41 -12.03 7.53 7.67
CA LEU A 41 -11.12 7.33 8.79
C LEU A 41 -11.21 8.56 9.70
N ASN A 42 -11.03 8.36 11.01
CA ASN A 42 -10.96 9.47 11.95
C ASN A 42 -9.61 10.20 11.86
N ASP A 43 -9.48 11.33 12.55
CA ASP A 43 -8.30 12.22 12.46
C ASP A 43 -6.93 11.55 12.71
N PRO A 44 -6.72 10.75 13.78
CA PRO A 44 -5.45 10.03 13.92
C PRO A 44 -5.28 8.92 12.88
N GLU A 45 -6.34 8.18 12.54
CA GLU A 45 -6.29 7.12 11.53
C GLU A 45 -5.88 7.66 10.16
N ILE A 46 -6.45 8.78 9.69
CA ILE A 46 -6.14 9.37 8.39
C ILE A 46 -4.71 9.92 8.33
N ARG A 47 -4.19 10.49 9.42
CA ARG A 47 -2.78 10.92 9.49
C ARG A 47 -1.82 9.75 9.32
N LEU A 48 -2.09 8.64 10.02
CA LEU A 48 -1.29 7.42 9.93
C LEU A 48 -1.44 6.75 8.56
N PHE A 49 -2.66 6.70 8.02
CA PHE A 49 -2.94 6.21 6.67
C PHE A 49 -2.10 6.95 5.62
N LYS A 50 -2.06 8.29 5.70
CA LYS A 50 -1.24 9.13 4.84
C LYS A 50 0.25 8.81 4.99
N GLN A 51 0.75 8.64 6.22
CA GLN A 51 2.16 8.29 6.45
C GLN A 51 2.55 6.95 5.82
N TYR A 52 1.72 5.91 5.96
CA TYR A 52 1.97 4.62 5.32
C TYR A 52 1.87 4.71 3.79
N SER A 53 0.93 5.49 3.27
CA SER A 53 0.78 5.72 1.83
C SER A 53 1.97 6.52 1.26
N ASP A 54 2.50 7.49 2.01
CA ASP A 54 3.68 8.27 1.63
C ASP A 54 4.93 7.36 1.56
N LEU A 55 5.11 6.41 2.49
CA LEU A 55 6.19 5.40 2.42
C LEU A 55 6.05 4.47 1.21
N LEU A 56 4.83 4.05 0.91
CA LEU A 56 4.53 3.24 -0.27
C LEU A 56 4.86 4.00 -1.56
N LEU A 57 4.38 5.24 -1.69
CA LEU A 57 4.67 6.12 -2.83
C LEU A 57 6.16 6.37 -2.99
N TYR A 58 6.87 6.62 -1.88
CA TYR A 58 8.33 6.78 -1.91
C TYR A 58 9.03 5.54 -2.47
N SER A 59 8.59 4.35 -2.08
CA SER A 59 9.15 3.08 -2.57
C SER A 59 8.87 2.89 -4.05
N ILE A 60 7.64 3.17 -4.50
CA ILE A 60 7.25 3.11 -5.91
C ILE A 60 8.05 4.10 -6.74
N GLU A 61 8.32 5.30 -6.22
CA GLU A 61 9.16 6.29 -6.91
C GLU A 61 10.64 5.84 -6.99
N ALA A 62 11.15 5.20 -5.93
CA ALA A 62 12.49 4.60 -5.97
C ALA A 62 12.59 3.50 -7.04
N MET A 63 11.56 2.63 -7.17
CA MET A 63 11.47 1.65 -8.26
C MET A 63 11.45 2.37 -9.61
N ARG A 64 10.63 3.44 -9.74
CA ARG A 64 10.51 4.25 -10.97
C ARG A 64 11.87 4.63 -11.51
N ILE A 65 12.73 5.18 -10.65
CA ILE A 65 14.08 5.63 -11.00
C ILE A 65 14.99 4.44 -11.29
N LYS A 66 14.98 3.40 -10.43
CA LYS A 66 15.83 2.21 -10.56
C LYS A 66 15.71 1.55 -11.93
N TYR A 67 14.49 1.24 -12.37
CA TYR A 67 14.27 0.44 -13.58
C TYR A 67 14.09 1.28 -14.87
N MET A 68 14.08 2.62 -14.82
CA MET A 68 13.74 3.48 -15.99
C MET A 68 14.65 3.29 -17.21
N TYR A 69 15.92 2.96 -16.97
CA TYR A 69 16.95 2.82 -18.00
C TYR A 69 17.70 1.49 -17.89
N ASP A 70 17.17 0.57 -17.09
CA ASP A 70 17.72 -0.78 -16.97
C ASP A 70 17.18 -1.63 -18.14
N ASP A 71 18.09 -2.08 -19.01
CA ASP A 71 17.75 -2.93 -20.14
C ASP A 71 17.79 -4.43 -19.76
N GLU A 72 18.29 -4.79 -18.57
CA GLU A 72 18.45 -6.18 -18.12
C GLU A 72 17.40 -6.59 -17.10
N GLU A 73 17.10 -5.71 -16.13
CA GLU A 73 16.09 -5.94 -15.11
C GLU A 73 14.83 -5.11 -15.35
N HIS A 74 13.67 -5.70 -15.08
CA HIS A 74 12.39 -5.02 -15.19
C HIS A 74 11.56 -5.19 -13.91
N MET A 75 10.93 -4.10 -13.49
CA MET A 75 10.04 -4.11 -12.34
C MET A 75 8.85 -5.03 -12.61
N LYS A 76 8.55 -5.93 -11.67
CA LYS A 76 7.36 -6.76 -11.74
C LYS A 76 6.19 -6.10 -11.03
N VAL A 77 5.03 -6.16 -11.68
CA VAL A 77 3.75 -5.70 -11.14
C VAL A 77 2.84 -6.90 -10.95
N ASP A 78 2.08 -6.92 -9.86
CA ASP A 78 0.98 -7.88 -9.73
C ASP A 78 -0.27 -7.31 -10.41
N LEU A 79 -0.66 -7.94 -11.50
CA LEU A 79 -1.83 -7.57 -12.30
C LEU A 79 -3.08 -8.35 -11.87
N THR A 80 -2.95 -9.30 -10.95
CA THR A 80 -4.00 -10.22 -10.52
C THR A 80 -4.54 -9.79 -9.15
N ASP A 81 -5.68 -9.08 -9.15
CA ASP A 81 -6.34 -8.60 -7.93
C ASP A 81 -5.49 -7.61 -7.10
N SER A 82 -4.52 -6.92 -7.71
CA SER A 82 -3.70 -5.90 -7.04
C SER A 82 -3.65 -4.56 -7.75
N GLY A 83 -2.82 -4.44 -8.79
CA GLY A 83 -2.44 -3.17 -9.40
C GLY A 83 -1.23 -2.48 -8.75
N PHE A 84 -0.56 -3.11 -7.77
CA PHE A 84 0.66 -2.60 -7.12
C PHE A 84 1.92 -3.41 -7.54
N PRO A 85 3.15 -2.90 -7.26
CA PRO A 85 4.38 -3.65 -7.53
C PRO A 85 4.42 -4.99 -6.80
N ASN A 86 5.06 -6.01 -7.35
CA ASN A 86 5.23 -7.26 -6.62
C ASN A 86 6.04 -7.05 -5.32
N TYR A 87 5.69 -7.75 -4.24
CA TYR A 87 6.39 -7.61 -2.95
C TYR A 87 7.92 -7.83 -3.06
N LEU A 88 8.37 -8.70 -3.97
CA LEU A 88 9.80 -8.95 -4.17
C LEU A 88 10.57 -7.68 -4.57
N GLU A 89 9.93 -6.75 -5.29
CA GLU A 89 10.56 -5.48 -5.70
C GLU A 89 10.94 -4.62 -4.49
N PHE A 90 10.09 -4.60 -3.45
CA PHE A 90 10.40 -3.90 -2.19
C PHE A 90 11.61 -4.51 -1.49
N ARG A 91 11.70 -5.85 -1.51
CA ARG A 91 12.85 -6.57 -0.94
C ARG A 91 14.14 -6.29 -1.72
N TYR A 92 14.06 -6.24 -3.05
CA TYR A 92 15.20 -5.91 -3.89
C TYR A 92 15.70 -4.49 -3.62
N LEU A 93 14.80 -3.49 -3.56
CA LEU A 93 15.17 -2.13 -3.16
C LEU A 93 15.88 -2.09 -1.79
N PHE A 94 15.32 -2.78 -0.80
CA PHE A 94 15.88 -2.74 0.56
C PHE A 94 17.29 -3.32 0.63
N ASN A 95 17.52 -4.45 -0.04
CA ASN A 95 18.83 -5.10 -0.10
C ASN A 95 19.84 -4.28 -0.90
N ASP A 96 19.40 -3.70 -2.01
CA ASP A 96 20.25 -2.92 -2.91
C ASP A 96 20.76 -1.64 -2.24
N LEU A 97 19.90 -0.94 -1.50
CA LEU A 97 20.29 0.25 -0.72
C LEU A 97 21.20 -0.07 0.48
N GLU A 98 21.32 -1.33 0.90
CA GLU A 98 22.30 -1.74 1.91
C GLU A 98 23.73 -1.68 1.39
N LEU A 99 23.92 -1.83 0.08
CA LEU A 99 25.20 -1.82 -0.61
C LEU A 99 25.51 -0.46 -1.27
N ARG A 100 24.71 0.58 -0.97
CA ARG A 100 24.78 1.92 -1.57
C ARG A 100 26.19 2.49 -1.65
N GLU A 101 26.94 2.48 -0.55
CA GLU A 101 28.27 3.10 -0.49
C GLU A 101 29.28 2.37 -1.39
N GLU A 102 29.17 1.04 -1.50
CA GLU A 102 30.00 0.24 -2.40
C GLU A 102 29.71 0.56 -3.87
N TYR A 103 28.42 0.71 -4.23
CA TYR A 103 28.02 1.07 -5.59
C TYR A 103 28.44 2.49 -5.95
N LEU A 104 28.17 3.47 -5.07
CA LEU A 104 28.55 4.87 -5.31
C LEU A 104 30.05 5.04 -5.51
N GLY A 105 30.89 4.29 -4.77
CA GLY A 105 32.34 4.32 -4.93
C GLY A 105 32.86 3.81 -6.29
N LYS A 106 32.06 3.02 -7.03
CA LYS A 106 32.42 2.47 -8.35
C LYS A 106 31.89 3.32 -9.51
N LEU A 107 30.97 4.25 -9.26
CA LEU A 107 30.32 5.04 -10.30
C LEU A 107 31.14 6.28 -10.67
N THR A 108 31.02 6.73 -11.93
CA THR A 108 31.56 8.01 -12.37
C THR A 108 30.95 9.13 -11.54
N SER A 109 31.74 10.14 -11.16
CA SER A 109 31.23 11.29 -10.40
C SER A 109 30.15 12.04 -11.17
N ILE A 110 29.21 12.63 -10.44
CA ILE A 110 28.09 13.41 -11.00
C ILE A 110 28.59 14.54 -11.90
N ASP A 111 29.66 15.23 -11.48
CA ASP A 111 30.17 16.40 -12.20
C ASP A 111 30.76 16.00 -13.56
N THR A 112 31.56 14.93 -13.61
CA THR A 112 32.07 14.38 -14.87
C THR A 112 30.93 13.96 -15.79
N LEU A 113 29.92 13.29 -15.26
CA LEU A 113 28.78 12.84 -16.07
C LEU A 113 27.97 14.02 -16.64
N LYS A 114 27.79 15.09 -15.86
CA LYS A 114 27.14 16.33 -16.32
C LYS A 114 27.93 17.01 -17.43
N GLU A 115 29.24 17.17 -17.27
CA GLU A 115 30.10 17.76 -18.31
C GLU A 115 30.04 16.96 -19.61
N GLU A 116 30.10 15.63 -19.53
CA GLU A 116 29.97 14.75 -20.68
C GLU A 116 28.60 14.90 -21.37
N PHE A 117 27.52 15.04 -20.60
CA PHE A 117 26.18 15.25 -21.15
C PHE A 117 26.08 16.60 -21.85
N LEU A 118 26.61 17.67 -21.24
CA LEU A 118 26.63 19.01 -21.83
C LEU A 118 27.45 19.06 -23.12
N ASP A 119 28.61 18.40 -23.16
CA ASP A 119 29.41 18.28 -24.39
C ASP A 119 28.63 17.54 -25.49
N THR A 120 28.04 16.39 -25.15
CA THR A 120 27.29 15.57 -26.11
C THR A 120 26.06 16.30 -26.66
N LEU A 121 25.26 16.93 -25.79
CA LEU A 121 24.01 17.60 -26.20
C LEU A 121 24.25 18.96 -26.85
N LEU A 122 25.14 19.80 -26.32
CA LEU A 122 25.28 21.19 -26.75
C LEU A 122 26.36 21.38 -27.82
N ARG A 123 27.48 20.65 -27.71
CA ARG A 123 28.60 20.79 -28.66
C ARG A 123 28.45 19.81 -29.81
N ARG A 124 28.24 18.52 -29.52
CA ARG A 124 28.10 17.47 -30.56
C ARG A 124 26.69 17.39 -31.15
N LYS A 125 25.67 17.81 -30.40
CA LYS A 125 24.25 17.75 -30.77
C LYS A 125 23.77 16.32 -31.05
N GLU A 126 24.27 15.38 -30.25
CA GLU A 126 23.95 13.96 -30.33
C GLU A 126 23.08 13.52 -29.15
N PRO A 127 22.27 12.46 -29.29
CA PRO A 127 21.53 11.89 -28.17
C PRO A 127 22.46 11.22 -27.16
N ILE A 128 22.13 11.29 -25.88
CA ILE A 128 22.85 10.53 -24.84
C ILE A 128 22.56 9.04 -25.01
N SER A 129 23.61 8.22 -24.97
CA SER A 129 23.46 6.77 -25.07
C SER A 129 22.73 6.18 -23.86
N LYS A 130 21.97 5.09 -24.07
CA LYS A 130 21.27 4.38 -23.00
C LYS A 130 22.15 4.03 -21.82
N ARG A 131 23.36 3.52 -22.07
CA ARG A 131 24.35 3.20 -21.02
C ARG A 131 24.65 4.38 -20.11
N LYS A 132 24.80 5.58 -20.67
CA LYS A 132 25.04 6.81 -19.91
C LYS A 132 23.80 7.26 -19.14
N LEU A 133 22.61 7.11 -19.72
CA LEU A 133 21.33 7.37 -19.03
C LEU A 133 21.10 6.41 -17.85
N PHE A 134 21.42 5.13 -18.03
CA PHE A 134 21.41 4.13 -16.96
C PHE A 134 22.35 4.53 -15.83
N GLN A 135 23.61 4.84 -16.15
CA GLN A 135 24.58 5.30 -15.15
C GLN A 135 24.09 6.53 -14.38
N ALA A 136 23.51 7.52 -15.08
CA ALA A 136 22.93 8.69 -14.43
C ALA A 136 21.78 8.32 -13.48
N ALA A 137 20.87 7.45 -13.93
CA ALA A 137 19.74 6.98 -13.12
C ALA A 137 20.21 6.21 -11.89
N SER A 138 21.22 5.33 -12.02
CA SER A 138 21.81 4.62 -10.88
C SER A 138 22.38 5.60 -9.86
N ILE A 139 23.10 6.63 -10.29
CA ILE A 139 23.63 7.65 -9.37
C ILE A 139 22.49 8.39 -8.67
N VAL A 140 21.46 8.82 -9.40
CA VAL A 140 20.29 9.50 -8.82
C VAL A 140 19.61 8.59 -7.79
N TYR A 141 19.38 7.33 -8.14
CA TYR A 141 18.77 6.34 -7.26
C TYR A 141 19.59 6.15 -5.98
N TYR A 142 20.87 5.75 -6.08
CA TYR A 142 21.70 5.50 -4.90
C TYR A 142 21.97 6.76 -4.08
N SER A 143 21.99 7.96 -4.68
CA SER A 143 22.20 9.21 -3.94
C SER A 143 20.95 9.69 -3.20
N SER A 144 19.76 9.56 -3.81
CA SER A 144 18.51 10.14 -3.31
C SER A 144 17.62 9.15 -2.53
N ALA A 145 17.68 7.87 -2.86
CA ALA A 145 16.91 6.84 -2.18
C ALA A 145 17.49 6.56 -0.79
N LYS A 146 16.60 6.50 0.20
CA LYS A 146 16.92 6.29 1.62
C LYS A 146 16.26 5.01 2.10
N LYS A 147 17.08 4.10 2.62
CA LYS A 147 16.66 2.76 3.04
C LYS A 147 15.57 2.80 4.11
N GLU A 148 15.65 3.75 5.04
CA GLU A 148 14.70 3.93 6.14
C GLU A 148 13.28 4.34 5.69
N TYR A 149 13.13 4.81 4.44
CA TYR A 149 11.84 5.17 3.85
C TYR A 149 11.29 4.14 2.87
N ILE A 150 12.02 3.04 2.63
CA ILE A 150 11.48 1.92 1.86
C ILE A 150 10.43 1.18 2.69
N PHE A 151 9.25 1.03 2.10
CA PHE A 151 8.13 0.30 2.68
C PHE A 151 8.52 -1.17 2.85
N ASN A 152 8.67 -1.59 4.10
CA ASN A 152 9.00 -2.97 4.42
C ASN A 152 7.72 -3.81 4.47
N ARG A 153 7.86 -5.14 4.50
CA ARG A 153 6.71 -6.06 4.62
C ARG A 153 5.81 -5.73 5.80
N PHE A 154 6.40 -5.26 6.90
CA PHE A 154 5.70 -4.84 8.10
C PHE A 154 6.29 -3.51 8.57
N VAL A 155 5.45 -2.50 8.70
CA VAL A 155 5.80 -1.15 9.16
C VAL A 155 5.03 -0.87 10.44
N GLN A 156 5.76 -0.82 11.56
CA GLN A 156 5.20 -0.57 12.89
C GLN A 156 4.94 0.92 13.10
N GLY A 157 3.71 1.29 13.45
CA GLY A 157 3.35 2.62 13.95
C GLY A 157 3.61 2.75 15.45
N LYS A 158 3.60 3.98 15.95
CA LYS A 158 3.85 4.24 17.38
C LYS A 158 2.59 4.00 18.22
N ILE A 159 2.77 3.53 19.46
CA ILE A 159 1.73 3.62 20.48
C ILE A 159 1.53 5.09 20.85
N MET A 160 0.30 5.56 20.81
CA MET A 160 -0.11 6.91 21.18
C MET A 160 -1.37 6.87 22.03
N GLU A 161 -1.65 7.95 22.75
CA GLU A 161 -2.94 8.14 23.40
C GLU A 161 -4.04 8.22 22.34
N ALA A 162 -5.15 7.54 22.60
CA ALA A 162 -6.30 7.60 21.71
C ALA A 162 -7.06 8.93 21.92
N PRO A 163 -7.80 9.41 20.90
CA PRO A 163 -8.68 10.57 21.06
C PRO A 163 -9.69 10.39 22.19
N GLN A 164 -10.15 11.52 22.74
CA GLN A 164 -11.28 11.53 23.65
C GLN A 164 -12.48 10.82 22.99
N GLU A 165 -13.17 9.94 23.73
CA GLU A 165 -14.28 9.09 23.26
C GLU A 165 -13.90 7.88 22.37
N ALA A 166 -12.60 7.63 22.13
CA ALA A 166 -12.19 6.40 21.46
C ALA A 166 -12.52 5.15 22.30
N PRO A 167 -12.68 3.97 21.67
CA PRO A 167 -13.03 2.73 22.38
C PRO A 167 -11.99 2.22 23.38
N GLY A 168 -10.80 2.83 23.45
CA GLY A 168 -9.76 2.50 24.42
C GLY A 168 -8.82 3.67 24.68
N GLU A 169 -8.00 3.55 25.71
CA GLU A 169 -7.06 4.59 26.19
C GLU A 169 -5.91 4.85 25.22
N TYR A 170 -5.44 3.81 24.54
CA TYR A 170 -4.30 3.84 23.64
C TYR A 170 -4.68 3.39 22.24
N MET A 171 -3.91 3.85 21.27
CA MET A 171 -3.99 3.46 19.87
C MET A 171 -2.60 3.02 19.41
N VAL A 172 -2.56 1.94 18.64
CA VAL A 172 -1.38 1.54 17.86
C VAL A 172 -1.82 1.22 16.43
N SER A 173 -0.96 1.54 15.47
CA SER A 173 -1.17 1.19 14.07
C SER A 173 0.00 0.39 13.53
N TRP A 174 -0.25 -0.35 12.46
CA TRP A 174 0.79 -0.98 11.67
C TRP A 174 0.29 -1.10 10.23
N SER A 175 1.21 -1.23 9.30
CA SER A 175 0.88 -1.57 7.92
C SER A 175 1.69 -2.79 7.50
N PHE A 176 1.12 -3.60 6.64
CA PHE A 176 1.84 -4.73 6.05
C PHE A 176 1.52 -4.88 4.58
N TYR A 177 2.48 -5.43 3.83
CA TYR A 177 2.32 -5.79 2.43
C TYR A 177 1.89 -7.25 2.34
N GLU A 178 0.64 -7.49 1.94
CA GLU A 178 0.14 -8.87 1.81
C GLU A 178 0.74 -9.52 0.57
N VAL A 179 1.53 -10.58 0.77
CA VAL A 179 2.28 -11.24 -0.30
C VAL A 179 1.34 -11.99 -1.25
N SER A 180 0.20 -12.49 -0.76
CA SER A 180 -0.75 -13.27 -1.56
C SER A 180 -1.54 -12.40 -2.55
N HIS A 181 -1.77 -11.14 -2.19
CA HIS A 181 -2.52 -10.16 -3.00
C HIS A 181 -1.62 -9.05 -3.55
N ASN A 182 -0.31 -9.11 -3.29
CA ASN A 182 0.68 -8.05 -3.50
C ASN A 182 0.11 -6.63 -3.33
N ARG A 183 -0.50 -6.32 -2.18
CA ARG A 183 -1.07 -4.99 -1.92
C ARG A 183 -0.99 -4.61 -0.44
N PRO A 184 -0.98 -3.31 -0.11
CA PRO A 184 -0.80 -2.85 1.26
C PRO A 184 -2.11 -2.91 2.05
N PHE A 185 -1.98 -3.23 3.34
CA PHE A 185 -3.04 -3.15 4.34
C PHE A 185 -2.60 -2.21 5.46
N VAL A 186 -3.54 -1.46 6.04
CA VAL A 186 -3.29 -0.60 7.21
C VAL A 186 -4.21 -1.02 8.34
N CYS A 187 -3.64 -1.30 9.50
CA CYS A 187 -4.37 -1.73 10.67
C CYS A 187 -4.25 -0.72 11.81
N TYR A 188 -5.31 -0.66 12.61
CA TYR A 188 -5.40 0.14 13.83
C TYR A 188 -5.96 -0.74 14.94
N MET A 189 -5.42 -0.59 16.14
CA MET A 189 -5.95 -1.19 17.34
C MET A 189 -6.08 -0.14 18.43
N TYR A 190 -7.29 0.00 18.95
CA TYR A 190 -7.59 0.73 20.17
C TYR A 190 -7.65 -0.25 21.31
N PHE A 191 -6.99 0.05 22.43
CA PHE A 191 -6.88 -0.87 23.55
C PHE A 191 -6.75 -0.13 24.88
N ASN A 192 -7.19 -0.78 25.94
CA ASN A 192 -6.84 -0.39 27.31
C ASN A 192 -5.59 -1.15 27.73
N TYR A 193 -4.87 -0.64 28.73
CA TYR A 193 -3.65 -1.29 29.22
C TYR A 193 -3.66 -1.49 30.74
N ASP A 194 -3.46 -2.73 31.18
CA ASP A 194 -3.42 -3.12 32.60
C ASP A 194 -1.97 -3.04 33.11
N GLY A 195 -1.52 -1.82 33.37
CA GLY A 195 -0.21 -1.56 33.91
C GLY A 195 0.06 -0.07 34.10
N SER A 196 1.17 0.26 34.78
CA SER A 196 1.48 1.65 35.14
C SER A 196 1.88 2.54 33.96
N ASN A 197 2.45 1.95 32.90
CA ASN A 197 2.95 2.67 31.74
C ASN A 197 3.11 1.72 30.55
N VAL A 198 2.29 1.91 29.51
CA VAL A 198 2.30 1.11 28.28
C VAL A 198 3.67 1.08 27.58
N GLN A 199 4.47 2.13 27.75
CA GLN A 199 5.79 2.23 27.12
C GLN A 199 6.79 1.19 27.66
N LYS A 200 6.56 0.65 28.87
CA LYS A 200 7.42 -0.42 29.43
C LYS A 200 7.31 -1.72 28.64
N ASP A 201 6.12 -2.01 28.12
CA ASP A 201 5.84 -3.25 27.37
C ASP A 201 5.76 -2.98 25.85
N ARG A 202 6.22 -1.81 25.38
CA ARG A 202 6.12 -1.38 23.98
C ARG A 202 6.75 -2.38 23.01
N GLU A 203 7.97 -2.83 23.31
CA GLU A 203 8.69 -3.74 22.41
C GLU A 203 7.99 -5.11 22.34
N ASP A 204 7.40 -5.58 23.44
CA ASP A 204 6.61 -6.81 23.46
C ASP A 204 5.33 -6.67 22.62
N ILE A 205 4.65 -5.52 22.72
CA ILE A 205 3.47 -5.21 21.90
C ILE A 205 3.86 -5.22 20.41
N TYR A 206 4.93 -4.51 20.03
CA TYR A 206 5.40 -4.46 18.64
C TYR A 206 5.83 -5.83 18.12
N TYR A 207 6.54 -6.61 18.95
CA TYR A 207 6.94 -7.97 18.61
C TYR A 207 5.73 -8.89 18.40
N ALA A 208 4.72 -8.82 19.26
CA ALA A 208 3.50 -9.58 19.13
C ALA A 208 2.76 -9.23 17.83
N LEU A 209 2.54 -7.93 17.55
CA LEU A 209 1.90 -7.45 16.32
C LEU A 209 2.63 -7.95 15.07
N LYS A 210 3.96 -7.80 15.03
CA LYS A 210 4.79 -8.29 13.93
C LYS A 210 4.71 -9.81 13.74
N THR A 211 4.39 -10.56 14.78
CA THR A 211 4.34 -12.04 14.73
C THR A 211 2.98 -12.57 14.32
N VAL A 212 1.87 -11.89 14.69
CA VAL A 212 0.50 -12.42 14.48
C VAL A 212 -0.36 -11.58 13.54
N ALA A 213 0.10 -10.39 13.15
CA ALA A 213 -0.65 -9.44 12.34
C ALA A 213 0.14 -8.94 11.11
N ASP A 214 1.05 -9.76 10.58
CA ASP A 214 1.92 -9.47 9.42
C ASP A 214 1.38 -9.96 8.07
N ARG A 215 0.14 -10.42 8.04
CA ARG A 215 -0.54 -11.01 6.88
C ARG A 215 -2.06 -10.94 7.02
N GLU A 216 -2.75 -11.20 5.92
CA GLU A 216 -4.19 -11.32 5.91
C GLU A 216 -4.66 -12.58 6.66
N LEU A 217 -5.50 -12.34 7.66
CA LEU A 217 -6.24 -13.34 8.44
C LEU A 217 -7.68 -12.84 8.62
N ALA A 218 -8.60 -13.70 9.07
CA ALA A 218 -9.88 -13.21 9.58
C ALA A 218 -9.62 -12.24 10.75
N LEU A 219 -10.31 -11.10 10.78
CA LEU A 219 -9.97 -9.99 11.66
C LEU A 219 -10.15 -10.34 13.15
N ASP A 220 -11.18 -11.12 13.47
CA ASP A 220 -11.44 -11.71 14.79
C ASP A 220 -10.34 -12.69 15.23
N THR A 221 -9.83 -13.49 14.31
CA THR A 221 -8.72 -14.43 14.56
C THR A 221 -7.43 -13.68 14.87
N MET A 222 -7.14 -12.63 14.10
CA MET A 222 -6.01 -11.74 14.36
C MET A 222 -6.16 -11.06 15.73
N ALA A 223 -7.34 -10.53 16.03
CA ALA A 223 -7.61 -9.83 17.27
C ALA A 223 -7.48 -10.76 18.49
N TYR A 224 -7.99 -12.00 18.41
CA TYR A 224 -7.80 -13.02 19.43
C TYR A 224 -6.33 -13.42 19.60
N ALA A 225 -5.56 -13.54 18.50
CA ALA A 225 -4.14 -13.86 18.58
C ALA A 225 -3.32 -12.77 19.28
N ILE A 226 -3.68 -11.49 19.08
CA ILE A 226 -3.08 -10.36 19.80
C ILE A 226 -3.42 -10.42 21.28
N ASP A 227 -4.72 -10.52 21.60
CA ASP A 227 -5.25 -10.58 22.97
C ASP A 227 -4.61 -11.73 23.77
N LYS A 228 -4.45 -12.90 23.14
CA LYS A 228 -3.78 -14.06 23.75
C LYS A 228 -2.30 -13.85 24.04
N ARG A 229 -1.58 -13.11 23.20
CA ARG A 229 -0.12 -12.91 23.37
C ARG A 229 0.24 -11.78 24.33
N LEU A 230 -0.70 -10.87 24.61
CA LEU A 230 -0.44 -9.67 25.39
C LEU A 230 -1.41 -9.58 26.58
N PRO A 231 -1.13 -10.28 27.71
CA PRO A 231 -2.08 -10.39 28.82
C PRO A 231 -2.49 -9.06 29.48
N LYS A 232 -1.67 -8.00 29.33
CA LYS A 232 -1.95 -6.66 29.86
C LYS A 232 -2.58 -5.72 28.84
N VAL A 233 -2.71 -6.14 27.58
CA VAL A 233 -3.33 -5.35 26.53
C VAL A 233 -4.74 -5.88 26.36
N MET A 234 -5.73 -5.00 26.43
CA MET A 234 -7.13 -5.37 26.24
C MET A 234 -7.66 -4.67 25.00
N PRO A 235 -7.53 -5.29 23.81
CA PRO A 235 -8.03 -4.75 22.57
C PRO A 235 -9.53 -4.45 22.63
N LYS A 236 -9.95 -3.27 22.19
CA LYS A 236 -11.36 -2.82 22.21
C LYS A 236 -11.94 -2.66 20.81
N LEU A 237 -11.12 -2.24 19.86
CA LEU A 237 -11.44 -2.16 18.44
C LEU A 237 -10.20 -2.50 17.64
N VAL A 238 -10.33 -3.44 16.69
CA VAL A 238 -9.35 -3.63 15.63
C VAL A 238 -10.01 -3.24 14.31
N LYS A 239 -9.35 -2.38 13.55
CA LYS A 239 -9.77 -1.91 12.23
C LYS A 239 -8.68 -2.25 11.22
N ARG A 240 -9.08 -2.71 10.03
CA ARG A 240 -8.19 -2.97 8.91
C ARG A 240 -8.71 -2.33 7.63
N VAL A 241 -7.82 -1.63 6.96
CA VAL A 241 -8.02 -1.01 5.65
C VAL A 241 -7.30 -1.84 4.59
N ASP A 242 -8.02 -2.21 3.54
CA ASP A 242 -7.51 -2.85 2.33
C ASP A 242 -7.54 -1.81 1.19
N LEU A 243 -6.37 -1.51 0.61
CA LEU A 243 -6.17 -0.41 -0.35
C LEU A 243 -6.31 -0.85 -1.82
N GLY A 244 -6.95 -1.98 -2.10
CA GLY A 244 -7.14 -2.41 -3.49
C GLY A 244 -8.21 -3.47 -3.72
N PRO A 245 -8.26 -4.01 -4.94
CA PRO A 245 -7.40 -3.71 -6.11
C PRO A 245 -7.57 -2.32 -6.74
N ILE A 246 -6.57 -1.89 -7.52
CA ILE A 246 -6.67 -0.79 -8.49
C ILE A 246 -7.04 -1.38 -9.85
N HIS A 247 -8.25 -1.05 -10.31
CA HIS A 247 -8.79 -1.49 -11.59
C HIS A 247 -8.33 -0.55 -12.70
N ASN A 248 -7.59 -1.07 -13.68
CA ASN A 248 -7.08 -0.29 -14.81
C ASN A 248 -6.77 -1.22 -16.01
N VAL A 249 -6.24 -0.65 -17.10
CA VAL A 249 -5.90 -1.39 -18.32
C VAL A 249 -4.89 -2.52 -18.13
N PHE A 250 -4.02 -2.43 -17.12
CA PHE A 250 -3.02 -3.46 -16.84
C PHE A 250 -3.61 -4.65 -16.09
N ALA A 251 -4.75 -4.52 -15.42
CA ALA A 251 -5.31 -5.58 -14.59
C ALA A 251 -5.66 -6.84 -15.41
N LYS A 252 -5.39 -8.01 -14.83
CA LYS A 252 -5.63 -9.35 -15.37
C LYS A 252 -6.30 -10.21 -14.29
N ASP A 253 -7.47 -9.77 -13.83
CA ASP A 253 -8.23 -10.43 -12.77
C ASP A 253 -9.68 -10.71 -13.18
N GLU A 254 -10.39 -11.43 -12.31
CA GLU A 254 -11.79 -11.81 -12.51
C GLU A 254 -12.78 -10.82 -11.85
N ASN A 255 -12.32 -9.66 -11.38
CA ASN A 255 -13.19 -8.71 -10.72
C ASN A 255 -14.16 -8.10 -11.73
N LYS A 256 -15.45 -8.11 -11.40
CA LYS A 256 -16.49 -7.54 -12.25
C LYS A 256 -16.25 -6.07 -12.60
N VAL A 257 -15.72 -5.29 -11.65
CA VAL A 257 -15.34 -3.88 -11.86
C VAL A 257 -14.22 -3.77 -12.90
N THR A 258 -13.18 -4.60 -12.78
CA THR A 258 -12.08 -4.67 -13.77
C THR A 258 -12.63 -5.01 -15.15
N HIS A 259 -13.42 -6.08 -15.27
CA HIS A 259 -13.98 -6.51 -16.54
C HIS A 259 -14.82 -5.42 -17.22
N ALA A 260 -15.64 -4.69 -16.46
CA ALA A 260 -16.41 -3.57 -17.02
C ALA A 260 -15.52 -2.46 -17.59
N ILE A 261 -14.41 -2.14 -16.90
CA ILE A 261 -13.44 -1.13 -17.36
C ILE A 261 -12.69 -1.64 -18.60
N LEU A 262 -12.18 -2.87 -18.58
CA LEU A 262 -11.46 -3.46 -19.71
C LEU A 262 -12.34 -3.57 -20.95
N GLU A 263 -13.60 -4.01 -20.80
CA GLU A 263 -14.58 -4.04 -21.88
C GLU A 263 -14.81 -2.63 -22.45
N GLY A 264 -14.99 -1.65 -21.57
CA GLY A 264 -15.21 -0.25 -21.96
C GLY A 264 -14.03 0.33 -22.75
N ILE A 265 -12.79 0.03 -22.34
CA ILE A 265 -11.56 0.43 -23.03
C ILE A 265 -11.46 -0.27 -24.39
N ALA A 266 -11.66 -1.59 -24.45
CA ALA A 266 -11.60 -2.35 -25.70
C ALA A 266 -12.63 -1.87 -26.74
N GLN A 267 -13.83 -1.49 -26.28
CA GLN A 267 -14.89 -0.91 -27.12
C GLN A 267 -14.72 0.59 -27.39
N LYS A 268 -13.67 1.24 -26.86
CA LYS A 268 -13.39 2.69 -27.00
C LYS A 268 -14.53 3.58 -26.49
N THR A 269 -15.27 3.12 -25.49
CA THR A 269 -16.38 3.88 -24.86
C THR A 269 -15.92 4.74 -23.69
N ILE A 270 -14.75 4.41 -23.15
CA ILE A 270 -14.00 5.14 -22.13
C ILE A 270 -12.51 5.20 -22.49
N PRO A 271 -11.74 6.18 -21.99
CA PRO A 271 -10.31 6.34 -22.28
C PRO A 271 -9.42 5.20 -21.71
N LEU A 272 -8.21 5.06 -22.25
CA LEU A 272 -7.22 4.04 -21.83
C LEU A 272 -6.79 4.21 -20.37
N GLU A 273 -6.73 5.45 -19.93
CA GLU A 273 -6.33 5.91 -18.60
C GLU A 273 -7.43 5.84 -17.55
N SER A 274 -8.58 5.26 -17.91
CA SER A 274 -9.68 5.00 -16.99
C SER A 274 -9.26 4.07 -15.86
N TYR A 275 -9.70 4.39 -14.64
CA TYR A 275 -9.39 3.60 -13.46
C TYR A 275 -10.54 3.60 -12.44
N ALA A 276 -10.49 2.65 -11.52
CA ALA A 276 -11.25 2.64 -10.28
C ALA A 276 -10.43 2.01 -9.15
N ILE A 277 -10.76 2.31 -7.90
CA ILE A 277 -10.08 1.74 -6.72
C ILE A 277 -11.14 1.06 -5.86
N SER A 278 -10.98 -0.23 -5.62
CA SER A 278 -11.69 -0.94 -4.56
C SER A 278 -11.02 -0.67 -3.23
N PHE A 279 -11.82 -0.39 -2.21
CA PHE A 279 -11.31 -0.06 -0.88
C PHE A 279 -12.22 -0.69 0.17
N LYS A 280 -11.64 -1.34 1.18
CA LYS A 280 -12.42 -2.03 2.22
C LYS A 280 -11.99 -1.58 3.60
N ILE A 281 -12.95 -1.45 4.49
CA ILE A 281 -12.73 -1.29 5.92
C ILE A 281 -13.44 -2.43 6.64
N ASP A 282 -12.65 -3.26 7.31
CA ASP A 282 -13.15 -4.28 8.23
C ASP A 282 -12.92 -3.82 9.68
N GLU A 283 -13.93 -3.94 10.54
CA GLU A 283 -13.82 -3.64 11.98
C GLU A 283 -14.34 -4.80 12.82
N VAL A 284 -13.67 -5.06 13.94
CA VAL A 284 -14.16 -5.97 14.99
C VAL A 284 -14.03 -5.29 16.35
N ARG A 285 -15.12 -5.31 17.13
CA ARG A 285 -15.21 -4.66 18.44
C ARG A 285 -15.29 -5.70 19.54
N SER A 286 -14.66 -5.42 20.67
CA SER A 286 -14.87 -6.19 21.89
C SER A 286 -16.23 -5.81 22.49
N LYS A 287 -17.07 -6.82 22.73
CA LYS A 287 -18.41 -6.65 23.31
C LYS A 287 -18.44 -6.88 24.81
N SER A 288 -17.61 -7.80 25.29
CA SER A 288 -17.53 -8.19 26.69
C SER A 288 -16.22 -8.92 26.94
N GLU A 289 -15.99 -9.34 28.18
CA GLU A 289 -14.77 -10.02 28.57
C GLU A 289 -15.10 -11.38 29.21
N PHE A 290 -14.13 -12.28 29.19
CA PHE A 290 -14.17 -13.52 29.97
C PHE A 290 -12.80 -13.83 30.55
N LYS A 291 -12.79 -14.66 31.60
CA LYS A 291 -11.56 -15.11 32.23
C LYS A 291 -11.31 -16.56 31.84
N GLU A 292 -10.09 -16.86 31.45
CA GLU A 292 -9.63 -18.22 31.17
C GLU A 292 -8.32 -18.48 31.92
N GLY A 293 -8.12 -19.73 32.34
CA GLY A 293 -6.94 -20.17 33.09
C GLY A 293 -7.23 -20.64 34.52
N SER A 294 -6.19 -21.22 35.14
CA SER A 294 -6.24 -21.72 36.52
C SER A 294 -6.31 -20.57 37.53
N PHE A 295 -6.68 -20.86 38.78
CA PHE A 295 -6.75 -19.88 39.88
C PHE A 295 -5.50 -18.98 39.98
N PHE A 296 -4.32 -19.53 39.70
CA PHE A 296 -3.03 -18.83 39.78
C PHE A 296 -2.61 -18.08 38.50
N ASN A 297 -3.18 -18.43 37.34
CA ASN A 297 -2.83 -17.86 36.03
C ASN A 297 -4.12 -17.54 35.24
N LYS A 298 -4.95 -16.63 35.78
CA LYS A 298 -6.15 -16.15 35.08
C LYS A 298 -5.78 -14.99 34.16
N GLN A 299 -6.14 -15.10 32.89
CA GLN A 299 -6.06 -14.00 31.92
C GLN A 299 -7.47 -13.56 31.53
N VAL A 300 -7.64 -12.25 31.31
CA VAL A 300 -8.86 -11.67 30.77
C VAL A 300 -8.75 -11.64 29.25
N PHE A 301 -9.75 -12.18 28.57
CA PHE A 301 -9.87 -12.22 27.13
C PHE A 301 -11.10 -11.44 26.67
N GLN A 302 -11.00 -10.88 25.46
CA GLN A 302 -12.08 -10.15 24.80
C GLN A 302 -13.01 -11.11 24.07
N LYS A 303 -14.33 -10.92 24.21
CA LYS A 303 -15.34 -11.54 23.35
C LYS A 303 -15.67 -10.59 22.22
N TRP A 304 -15.36 -11.02 21.01
CA TRP A 304 -15.51 -10.26 19.79
C TRP A 304 -16.95 -10.29 19.26
N ASP A 305 -17.40 -9.16 18.71
CA ASP A 305 -18.65 -9.08 17.95
C ASP A 305 -18.44 -9.56 16.50
N ALA A 306 -19.52 -9.58 15.71
CA ALA A 306 -19.43 -9.85 14.28
C ALA A 306 -18.56 -8.80 13.57
N ILE A 307 -17.79 -9.24 12.57
CA ILE A 307 -16.95 -8.34 11.77
C ILE A 307 -17.86 -7.44 10.92
N MET A 308 -17.77 -6.12 11.14
CA MET A 308 -18.39 -5.13 10.28
C MET A 308 -17.53 -4.96 9.03
N LYS A 309 -18.10 -5.20 7.85
CA LYS A 309 -17.41 -5.10 6.57
C LYS A 309 -18.00 -3.98 5.74
N GLN A 310 -17.18 -3.01 5.37
CA GLN A 310 -17.57 -1.89 4.54
C GLN A 310 -16.76 -1.90 3.25
N ARG A 311 -17.44 -1.76 2.12
CA ARG A 311 -16.84 -1.72 0.79
C ARG A 311 -17.11 -0.38 0.14
N TYR A 312 -16.10 0.16 -0.50
CA TYR A 312 -16.12 1.43 -1.19
C TYR A 312 -15.50 1.27 -2.57
N VAL A 313 -15.99 2.06 -3.51
CA VAL A 313 -15.40 2.19 -4.85
C VAL A 313 -15.14 3.66 -5.08
N PHE A 314 -13.93 3.98 -5.51
CA PHE A 314 -13.53 5.32 -5.91
C PHE A 314 -13.24 5.33 -7.41
N ALA A 315 -13.87 6.23 -8.16
CA ALA A 315 -13.65 6.28 -9.61
C ALA A 315 -14.02 7.65 -10.21
N PRO A 316 -13.49 8.01 -11.38
CA PRO A 316 -13.96 9.19 -12.10
C PRO A 316 -15.44 9.09 -12.49
N HIS A 317 -16.09 10.24 -12.71
CA HIS A 317 -17.55 10.31 -12.92
C HIS A 317 -18.03 9.40 -14.06
N ARG A 318 -17.32 9.41 -15.19
CA ARG A 318 -17.64 8.58 -16.37
C ARG A 318 -17.59 7.08 -16.04
N ILE A 319 -16.65 6.68 -15.18
CA ILE A 319 -16.48 5.29 -14.75
C ILE A 319 -17.57 4.90 -13.77
N ILE A 320 -17.97 5.79 -12.86
CA ILE A 320 -19.14 5.55 -11.99
C ILE A 320 -20.39 5.27 -12.83
N GLN A 321 -20.66 6.06 -13.88
CA GLN A 321 -21.79 5.83 -14.79
C GLN A 321 -21.71 4.46 -15.47
N LEU A 322 -20.52 4.08 -15.95
CA LEU A 322 -20.28 2.76 -16.55
C LEU A 322 -20.57 1.63 -15.55
N LEU A 323 -20.07 1.75 -14.32
CA LEU A 323 -20.20 0.72 -13.28
C LEU A 323 -21.65 0.54 -12.82
N TYR A 324 -22.44 1.61 -12.73
CA TYR A 324 -23.87 1.51 -12.45
C TYR A 324 -24.64 0.76 -13.55
N ASN A 325 -24.23 0.92 -14.81
CA ASN A 325 -24.86 0.23 -15.94
C ASN A 325 -24.43 -1.25 -15.99
N LYS A 326 -23.13 -1.50 -15.88
CA LYS A 326 -22.53 -2.82 -16.14
C LYS A 326 -22.45 -3.74 -14.91
N THR A 327 -22.38 -3.18 -13.71
CA THR A 327 -22.16 -3.92 -12.45
C THR A 327 -23.04 -3.42 -11.29
N PRO A 328 -24.36 -3.20 -11.49
CA PRO A 328 -25.23 -2.65 -10.46
C PRO A 328 -25.24 -3.48 -9.16
N GLU A 329 -25.07 -4.80 -9.25
CA GLU A 329 -25.01 -5.70 -8.11
C GLU A 329 -23.78 -5.52 -7.21
N VAL A 330 -22.69 -4.98 -7.77
CA VAL A 330 -21.50 -4.59 -6.99
C VAL A 330 -21.78 -3.26 -6.31
N MET A 331 -22.32 -2.28 -7.04
CA MET A 331 -22.62 -0.94 -6.53
C MET A 331 -23.64 -0.97 -5.39
N ASN A 332 -24.64 -1.84 -5.48
CA ASN A 332 -25.70 -1.98 -4.46
C ASN A 332 -25.20 -2.57 -3.13
N LYS A 333 -23.97 -3.10 -3.08
CA LYS A 333 -23.35 -3.68 -1.87
C LYS A 333 -22.35 -2.74 -1.18
N LEU A 334 -22.16 -1.53 -1.72
CA LEU A 334 -21.24 -0.56 -1.15
C LEU A 334 -21.83 0.08 0.11
N ALA A 335 -20.96 0.43 1.06
CA ALA A 335 -21.36 1.10 2.30
C ALA A 335 -21.81 2.56 2.05
N LYS A 336 -21.32 3.17 0.96
CA LYS A 336 -21.74 4.48 0.44
C LYS A 336 -21.82 4.37 -1.09
N ALA A 337 -22.55 5.30 -1.73
CA ALA A 337 -22.46 5.46 -3.18
C ALA A 337 -20.98 5.63 -3.60
N PRO A 338 -20.60 5.21 -4.82
CA PRO A 338 -19.23 5.37 -5.32
C PRO A 338 -18.73 6.80 -5.15
N ILE A 339 -17.51 6.93 -4.64
CA ILE A 339 -16.90 8.22 -4.34
C ILE A 339 -16.20 8.71 -5.61
N GLN A 340 -16.58 9.90 -6.07
CA GLN A 340 -16.02 10.47 -7.29
C GLN A 340 -14.57 10.93 -7.07
N LEU A 341 -13.68 10.54 -8.00
CA LEU A 341 -12.31 11.04 -8.13
C LEU A 341 -12.14 11.91 -9.38
N ALA A 342 -11.01 12.59 -9.50
CA ALA A 342 -10.64 13.29 -10.73
C ALA A 342 -10.27 12.34 -11.88
N ASP A 343 -10.49 12.75 -13.12
CA ASP A 343 -9.98 12.01 -14.28
C ASP A 343 -8.45 12.12 -14.34
N LEU A 344 -7.78 10.99 -14.58
CA LEU A 344 -6.36 11.00 -14.94
C LEU A 344 -6.23 11.62 -16.33
N LYS A 345 -5.47 12.71 -16.45
CA LYS A 345 -5.14 13.30 -17.76
C LYS A 345 -3.75 12.85 -18.17
N ILE A 346 -3.64 12.32 -19.38
CA ILE A 346 -2.35 12.04 -20.02
C ILE A 346 -2.19 13.01 -21.18
N ASN A 347 -1.13 13.82 -21.13
CA ASN A 347 -0.73 14.60 -22.28
C ASN A 347 -0.07 13.61 -23.24
N ASN A 348 -0.71 13.39 -24.39
CA ASN A 348 -0.12 12.63 -25.50
C ASN A 348 1.07 13.38 -26.10
#